data_AF-A0AAF0W8N6-F1
#
_entry.id   AF-A0AAF0W8N6-F1
#
_cell.length_a   1.000
_cell.length_b   1.000
_cell.length_c   1.000
_cell.angle_alpha   90.00
_cell.angle_beta   90.00
_cell.angle_gamma   90.00
#
_symmetry.space_group_name_H-M   'P 1'
#
loop_
_entity.id
_entity.type
_entity.pdbx_description
1 polymer ?
#
loop_
_entity_poly.entity_id
_entity_poly.type
_entity_poly.pdbx_seq_one_letter_code
_entity_poly.pdbx_strand_id
1 'polypeptide(L)'
;MMSSSQNYIVSATRIRPYVRSKNPRLRWSEELHKSFVLAVERLGGEDRATPKMILQLMDVKGVTISHVKSHLQMYRSMKHEQMIHVLRAALRHIYLGHFSNTLRC
;
A
#
# COMPACT_ATOMS: atom_id res chain seq x y z
N MET A 1 -48.37 -18.80 36.00
CA MET A 1 -47.42 -19.72 35.35
C MET A 1 -46.62 -18.91 34.35
N MET A 2 -45.36 -18.59 34.67
CA MET A 2 -44.44 -17.82 33.83
C MET A 2 -43.59 -18.79 33.03
N SER A 3 -43.62 -18.73 31.69
CA SER A 3 -42.48 -19.03 30.81
C SER A 3 -42.90 -19.04 29.35
N SER A 4 -42.38 -18.09 28.58
CA SER A 4 -41.94 -18.29 27.18
C SER A 4 -41.32 -16.99 26.64
N SER A 5 -40.30 -16.46 27.32
CA SER A 5 -39.57 -15.25 26.87
C SER A 5 -38.17 -15.54 26.32
N GLN A 6 -37.81 -16.80 26.06
CA GLN A 6 -36.41 -17.16 25.81
C GLN A 6 -35.98 -17.38 24.36
N ASN A 7 -36.83 -17.11 23.36
CA ASN A 7 -36.48 -17.39 21.96
C ASN A 7 -36.39 -16.18 21.01
N TYR A 8 -36.38 -14.94 21.51
CA TYR A 8 -36.22 -13.74 20.67
C TYR A 8 -34.79 -13.16 20.64
N ILE A 9 -33.87 -13.65 21.48
CA ILE A 9 -32.57 -13.00 21.74
C ILE A 9 -31.38 -13.59 20.95
N VAL A 10 -31.56 -14.65 20.13
CA VAL A 10 -30.45 -15.29 19.41
C VAL A 10 -30.33 -14.83 17.94
N SER A 11 -31.24 -13.98 17.45
CA SER A 11 -31.26 -13.50 16.05
C SER A 11 -30.70 -12.09 15.84
N ALA A 12 -30.32 -11.36 16.91
CA ALA A 12 -30.06 -9.91 16.83
C ALA A 12 -28.61 -9.49 16.54
N THR A 13 -27.64 -10.40 16.49
CA THR A 13 -26.26 -10.01 16.14
C THR A 13 -25.58 -11.12 15.35
N ARG A 14 -25.72 -11.08 14.02
CA ARG A 14 -24.85 -11.82 13.08
C ARG A 14 -23.45 -11.19 13.09
N ILE A 15 -22.77 -11.23 14.23
CA ILE A 15 -21.34 -10.89 14.30
C ILE A 15 -20.63 -11.97 13.50
N ARG A 16 -20.14 -11.59 12.32
CA ARG A 16 -19.39 -12.50 11.45
C ARG A 16 -18.15 -12.95 12.24
N PRO A 17 -17.99 -14.25 12.56
CA PRO A 17 -16.84 -14.70 13.32
C PRO A 17 -15.57 -14.32 12.57
N TYR A 18 -14.60 -13.72 13.27
CA TYR A 18 -13.30 -13.43 12.67
C TYR A 18 -12.56 -14.76 12.46
N VAL A 19 -12.58 -15.27 11.22
CA VAL A 19 -11.80 -16.44 10.83
C VAL A 19 -10.40 -15.98 10.44
N ARG A 20 -9.42 -16.24 11.31
CA ARG A 20 -8.01 -15.96 11.01
C ARG A 20 -7.53 -16.90 9.90
N SER A 21 -6.97 -16.33 8.82
CA SER A 21 -6.39 -17.14 7.75
C SER A 21 -5.21 -17.96 8.26
N LYS A 22 -5.16 -19.26 7.92
CA LYS A 22 -4.02 -20.13 8.23
C LYS A 22 -2.78 -19.85 7.37
N ASN A 23 -2.94 -19.08 6.29
CA ASN A 23 -1.84 -18.72 5.40
C ASN A 23 -0.95 -17.65 6.04
N PRO A 24 0.39 -17.86 6.08
CA PRO A 24 1.34 -16.84 6.49
C PRO A 24 1.18 -15.57 5.65
N ARG A 25 1.31 -14.40 6.29
CA ARG A 25 1.33 -13.13 5.58
C ARG A 25 2.60 -13.04 4.73
N LEU A 26 2.45 -12.68 3.47
CA LEU A 26 3.60 -12.45 2.59
C LEU A 26 4.45 -11.29 3.13
N ARG A 27 5.76 -11.50 3.18
CA ARG A 27 6.74 -10.46 3.51
C ARG A 27 7.40 -9.99 2.22
N TRP A 28 7.35 -8.68 1.97
CA TRP A 28 8.09 -8.06 0.87
C TRP A 28 9.56 -7.94 1.26
N SER A 29 10.36 -8.94 0.90
CA SER A 29 11.82 -8.86 1.00
C SER A 29 12.38 -7.91 -0.04
N GLU A 30 13.62 -7.46 0.17
CA GLU A 30 14.31 -6.57 -0.77
C GLU A 30 14.41 -7.18 -2.17
N GLU A 31 14.77 -8.46 -2.28
CA GLU A 31 14.87 -9.17 -3.56
C GLU A 31 13.51 -9.29 -4.27
N LEU A 32 12.43 -9.56 -3.51
CA LEU A 32 11.09 -9.60 -4.08
C LEU A 32 10.64 -8.22 -4.55
N HIS A 33 11.00 -7.17 -3.80
CA HIS A 33 10.74 -5.79 -4.18
C HIS A 33 11.50 -5.37 -5.44
N LYS A 34 12.79 -5.73 -5.56
CA LYS A 34 13.59 -5.47 -6.76
C LYS A 34 12.95 -6.09 -8.00
N SER A 35 12.54 -7.36 -7.91
CA SER A 35 11.82 -8.04 -9.00
C SER A 35 10.51 -7.32 -9.37
N PHE A 36 9.75 -6.86 -8.37
CA PHE A 36 8.55 -6.05 -8.60
C PHE A 36 8.86 -4.74 -9.35
N VAL A 37 9.88 -3.98 -8.91
CA VAL A 37 10.24 -2.70 -9.55
C VAL A 37 10.68 -2.94 -11.00
N LEU A 38 11.52 -3.94 -11.25
CA LEU A 38 11.93 -4.31 -12.61
C LEU A 38 10.73 -4.70 -13.49
N ALA A 39 9.76 -5.43 -12.95
CA ALA A 39 8.53 -5.76 -13.68
C ALA A 39 7.71 -4.51 -14.00
N VAL A 40 7.58 -3.55 -13.07
CA VAL A 40 6.88 -2.29 -13.30
C VAL A 40 7.59 -1.44 -14.37
N GLU A 41 8.92 -1.35 -14.32
CA GLU A 41 9.72 -0.62 -15.30
C GLU A 41 9.59 -1.23 -16.70
N ARG A 42 9.66 -2.55 -16.82
CA ARG A 42 9.46 -3.27 -18.10
C ARG A 42 8.08 -3.04 -18.71
N LEU A 43 7.06 -2.78 -17.88
CA LEU A 43 5.70 -2.48 -18.32
C LEU A 43 5.48 -0.99 -18.69
N GLY A 44 6.53 -0.17 -18.62
CA GLY A 44 6.46 1.25 -18.97
C GLY A 44 6.01 2.14 -17.82
N GLY A 45 6.24 1.71 -16.57
CA GLY A 45 5.99 2.51 -15.37
C GLY A 45 4.69 2.17 -14.65
N GLU A 46 4.48 2.84 -13.52
CA GLU A 46 3.41 2.52 -12.57
C GLU A 46 1.99 2.75 -13.10
N ASP A 47 1.81 3.64 -14.09
CA ASP A 47 0.50 3.91 -14.70
C ASP A 47 0.03 2.78 -15.62
N ARG A 48 0.96 2.15 -16.35
CA ARG A 48 0.69 1.09 -17.32
C ARG A 48 0.77 -0.31 -16.72
N ALA A 49 1.52 -0.46 -15.62
CA ALA A 49 1.69 -1.76 -14.99
C ALA A 49 0.38 -2.26 -14.37
N THR A 50 -0.08 -3.45 -14.78
CA THR A 50 -1.25 -4.10 -14.21
C THR A 50 -0.84 -5.21 -13.22
N PRO A 51 -1.56 -5.42 -12.10
CA PRO A 51 -1.19 -6.44 -11.11
C PRO A 51 -1.06 -7.85 -11.69
N LYS A 52 -1.85 -8.18 -12.72
CA LYS A 52 -1.77 -9.48 -13.41
C LYS A 52 -0.47 -9.64 -14.18
N MET A 53 -0.10 -8.62 -14.97
CA MET A 53 1.13 -8.67 -15.76
C MET A 53 2.38 -8.63 -14.88
N ILE A 54 2.36 -7.85 -13.80
CA ILE A 54 3.45 -7.84 -12.81
C ILE A 54 3.63 -9.23 -12.20
N LEU A 55 2.53 -9.87 -11.78
CA LEU A 55 2.60 -11.23 -11.21
C LEU A 55 3.21 -12.23 -12.21
N GLN A 56 2.81 -12.16 -13.48
CA GLN A 56 3.34 -13.03 -14.53
C GLN A 56 4.83 -12.78 -14.79
N LEU A 57 5.28 -11.52 -14.76
CA LEU A 57 6.69 -11.19 -14.96
C LEU A 57 7.58 -11.57 -13.78
N MET A 58 7.06 -11.51 -12.55
CA MET A 58 7.81 -11.86 -11.35
C MET A 58 7.99 -13.38 -11.22
N ASP A 59 7.01 -14.18 -11.66
CA ASP A 59 7.01 -15.66 -11.63
C ASP A 59 7.43 -16.29 -10.29
N VAL A 60 7.08 -15.63 -9.17
CA VAL A 60 7.45 -16.09 -7.82
C VAL A 60 6.33 -16.93 -7.20
N LYS A 61 6.67 -18.16 -6.80
CA LYS A 61 5.72 -19.05 -6.07
C LYS A 61 5.29 -18.44 -4.73
N GLY A 62 4.01 -18.57 -4.41
CA GLY A 62 3.44 -18.07 -3.15
C GLY A 62 3.07 -16.58 -3.16
N VAL A 63 3.40 -15.85 -4.22
CA VAL A 63 2.86 -14.50 -4.48
C VAL A 63 1.52 -14.63 -5.18
N THR A 64 0.56 -13.80 -4.82
CA THR A 64 -0.77 -13.79 -5.43
C THR A 64 -1.08 -12.41 -5.97
N ILE A 65 -2.09 -12.31 -6.85
CA ILE A 65 -2.53 -11.04 -7.43
C ILE A 65 -2.92 -10.04 -6.33
N SER A 66 -3.49 -10.50 -5.21
CA SER A 66 -3.88 -9.61 -4.11
C SER A 66 -2.67 -8.96 -3.44
N HIS A 67 -1.58 -9.70 -3.23
CA HIS A 67 -0.33 -9.15 -2.71
C HIS A 67 0.25 -8.10 -3.66
N VAL A 68 0.31 -8.40 -4.96
CA VAL A 68 0.80 -7.46 -5.97
C VAL A 68 -0.09 -6.23 -6.07
N LYS A 69 -1.41 -6.39 -6.04
CA LYS A 69 -2.37 -5.28 -6.09
C LYS A 69 -2.19 -4.33 -4.91
N SER A 70 -2.15 -4.85 -3.69
CA SER A 70 -1.98 -4.01 -2.50
C SER A 70 -0.63 -3.30 -2.49
N HIS A 71 0.42 -3.99 -2.96
CA HIS A 71 1.76 -3.42 -3.04
C HIS A 71 1.88 -2.34 -4.11
N LEU A 72 1.30 -2.57 -5.31
CA LEU A 72 1.26 -1.56 -6.38
C LEU A 72 0.46 -0.32 -5.97
N GLN A 73 -0.65 -0.50 -5.24
CA GLN A 73 -1.43 0.62 -4.72
C GLN A 73 -0.59 1.49 -3.79
N MET A 74 0.09 0.88 -2.83
CA MET A 74 0.97 1.58 -1.90
C MET A 74 2.16 2.23 -2.62
N TYR A 75 2.77 1.54 -3.60
CA TYR A 75 3.88 2.05 -4.40
C TYR A 75 3.52 3.36 -5.12
N ARG A 76 2.35 3.42 -5.76
CA ARG A 76 1.83 4.64 -6.42
C ARG A 76 1.62 5.78 -5.43
N SER A 77 1.01 5.49 -4.26
CA SER A 77 0.79 6.51 -3.23
C SER A 77 2.11 7.06 -2.68
N MET A 78 3.08 6.19 -2.40
CA MET A 78 4.36 6.59 -1.85
C MET A 78 5.16 7.47 -2.83
N LYS A 79 5.17 7.14 -4.12
CA LYS A 79 5.83 7.99 -5.14
C LYS A 79 5.21 9.38 -5.22
N HIS A 80 3.88 9.47 -5.18
CA HIS A 80 3.18 10.75 -5.18
C HIS A 80 3.51 11.59 -3.93
N GLU A 81 3.54 10.97 -2.75
CA GLU A 81 3.95 11.66 -1.52
C GLU A 81 5.41 12.11 -1.58
N GLN A 82 6.33 11.25 -2.02
CA GLN A 82 7.75 11.61 -2.18
C GLN A 82 7.92 12.81 -3.11
N MET A 83 7.21 12.83 -4.25
CA MET A 83 7.20 13.98 -5.16
C MET A 83 6.72 15.25 -4.45
N ILE A 84 5.62 15.19 -3.69
CA ILE A 84 5.12 16.32 -2.91
C ILE A 84 6.13 16.79 -1.86
N HIS A 85 6.82 15.86 -1.18
CA HIS A 85 7.85 16.20 -0.19
C HIS A 85 9.05 16.92 -0.82
N VAL A 86 9.50 16.47 -2.01
CA VAL A 86 10.57 17.12 -2.77
C VAL A 86 10.14 18.52 -3.23
N LEU A 87 8.93 18.67 -3.76
CA LEU A 87 8.39 19.98 -4.13
C LEU A 87 8.29 20.92 -2.92
N ARG A 88 7.80 20.42 -1.76
CA ARG A 88 7.78 21.20 -0.51
C ARG A 88 9.18 21.58 -0.02
N ALA A 89 10.17 20.71 -0.18
CA ALA A 89 11.55 21.01 0.16
C ALA A 89 12.11 22.10 -0.77
N ALA A 90 11.91 21.97 -2.09
CA ALA A 90 12.33 22.97 -3.07
C ALA A 90 11.66 24.33 -2.84
N LEU A 91 10.36 24.36 -2.55
CA LEU A 91 9.65 25.59 -2.19
C LEU A 91 10.21 26.17 -0.88
N ARG A 92 10.47 25.36 0.15
CA ARG A 92 11.14 25.86 1.37
C ARG A 92 12.50 26.48 1.07
N HIS A 93 13.31 25.91 0.19
CA HIS A 93 14.57 26.51 -0.23
C HIS A 93 14.38 27.84 -0.97
N ILE A 94 13.36 27.96 -1.81
CA ILE A 94 13.07 29.21 -2.54
C ILE A 94 12.54 30.30 -1.59
N TYR A 95 11.62 29.96 -0.69
CA TYR A 95 10.96 30.91 0.20
C TYR A 95 11.78 31.27 1.47
N LEU A 96 12.58 30.34 2.01
CA LEU A 96 13.43 30.58 3.19
C LEU A 96 14.90 30.88 2.82
N GLY A 97 15.37 30.51 1.62
CA GLY A 97 16.71 30.83 1.13
C GLY A 97 16.92 32.30 0.75
N HIS A 98 15.84 33.10 0.67
CA HIS A 98 15.91 34.54 0.39
C HIS A 98 16.16 35.40 1.66
N PHE A 99 16.22 34.79 2.86
CA PHE A 99 16.40 35.53 4.12
C PHE A 99 17.82 35.46 4.72
N SER A 100 18.76 34.71 4.11
CA SER A 100 20.13 34.56 4.62
C SER A 100 21.21 35.31 3.83
N ASN A 101 20.86 36.39 3.13
CA ASN A 101 21.87 37.29 2.51
C ASN A 101 21.89 38.72 3.09
N THR A 102 21.21 38.96 4.21
CA THR A 102 21.38 40.19 5.00
C THR A 102 21.50 39.80 6.46
N LEU A 103 22.71 39.42 6.87
CA LEU A 103 23.27 39.54 8.23
C LEU A 103 24.71 39.01 8.18
N ARG A 104 25.53 39.67 7.35
CA ARG A 104 26.98 39.72 7.54
C ARG A 104 27.38 41.18 7.47
N CYS A 105 27.05 41.89 8.55
CA CYS A 105 27.63 43.17 8.94
C CYS A 105 27.94 43.03 10.43
#